data_AF-A0A0A2W0L7-F1
#
_entry.id   AF-A0A0A2W0L7-F1
#
_cell.length_a   1.000
_cell.length_b   1.000
_cell.length_c   1.000
_cell.angle_alpha   90.00
_cell.angle_beta   90.00
_cell.angle_gamma   90.00
#
_symmetry.space_group_name_H-M   'P 1'
#
loop_
_entity.id
_entity.type
_entity.pdbx_description
1 polymer ?
#
loop_
_entity_poly.entity_id
_entity_poly.type
_entity_poly.pdbx_seq_one_letter_code
_entity_poly.pdbx_strand_id
1 'polypeptide(L)'
;MIHAAAQNLEPAAICAAVSDLRLGGSDPFVDGELQGGECRIFKISFKDHPSLSVRINHPLRESQQDAIANIDMETRILRTLEEKGFPWSPRYRAASLTFDNPINYPFVVLDWAEGVPLQWDDDSPSQPIRDTLLAQLAAIQLSLVTCTMENPFFKRRIKNQLSRVKDGELPDIADKDCLDQLALLPKVLGPDGNSALFAVDHGDLKPNNIIVDQENNIKCIIDWGFAAMAPIVQAAKLPCFLWTDDSATHVPSQAMLRDRQAYINSFPGQDSQASLLMQRWQRAKDVDFRMLYLESISSKGMLASMASVGWKPSYCELIEDA
;
A
#
# COMPACT_ATOMS: atom_id res chain seq x y z
N MET A 1 29.50 10.45 6.43
CA MET A 1 29.73 9.87 5.09
C MET A 1 28.69 8.79 4.90
N ILE A 2 27.78 8.96 3.94
CA ILE A 2 26.74 7.98 3.61
C ILE A 2 27.42 6.91 2.76
N HIS A 3 27.90 5.84 3.38
CA HIS A 3 28.30 4.65 2.65
C HIS A 3 27.03 3.93 2.24
N ALA A 4 26.78 3.79 0.93
CA ALA A 4 25.83 2.78 0.47
C ALA A 4 26.35 1.43 0.96
N ALA A 5 25.62 0.78 1.86
CA ALA A 5 25.98 -0.55 2.31
C ALA A 5 25.91 -1.49 1.09
N ALA A 6 27.03 -2.15 0.76
CA ALA A 6 27.06 -3.09 -0.34
C ALA A 6 26.24 -4.34 0.06
N GLN A 7 25.08 -4.52 -0.57
CA GLN A 7 24.25 -5.70 -0.38
C GLN A 7 24.93 -6.92 -1.00
N ASN A 8 24.89 -8.05 -0.30
CA ASN A 8 25.35 -9.34 -0.81
C ASN A 8 24.15 -10.14 -1.31
N LEU A 9 23.88 -10.02 -2.61
CA LEU A 9 22.70 -10.60 -3.27
C LEU A 9 23.03 -11.88 -4.05
N GLU A 10 24.16 -12.51 -3.73
CA GLU A 10 24.51 -13.82 -4.26
C GLU A 10 23.51 -14.87 -3.76
N PRO A 11 23.07 -15.82 -4.61
CA PRO A 11 22.09 -16.84 -4.23
C PRO A 11 22.44 -17.60 -2.94
N ALA A 12 23.73 -17.91 -2.75
CA ALA A 12 24.22 -18.58 -1.55
C ALA A 12 24.02 -17.74 -0.27
N ALA A 13 24.20 -16.43 -0.35
CA ALA A 13 23.99 -15.53 0.77
C ALA A 13 22.50 -15.43 1.14
N ILE A 14 21.63 -15.36 0.13
CA ILE A 14 20.18 -15.32 0.33
C ILE A 14 19.69 -16.63 0.97
N CYS A 15 20.14 -17.78 0.47
CA CYS A 15 19.82 -19.07 1.05
C CYS A 15 20.36 -19.23 2.49
N ALA A 16 21.57 -18.73 2.76
CA ALA A 16 22.12 -18.73 4.12
C ALA A 16 21.27 -17.87 5.07
N ALA A 17 20.87 -16.67 4.63
CA ALA A 17 20.04 -15.77 5.43
C ALA A 17 18.66 -16.37 5.75
N VAL A 18 18.03 -17.08 4.80
CA VAL A 18 16.78 -17.81 5.04
C VAL A 18 16.99 -18.99 6.00
N SER A 19 18.11 -19.71 5.86
CA SER A 19 18.45 -20.84 6.74
C SER A 19 18.65 -20.39 8.19
N ASP A 20 19.27 -19.23 8.41
CA ASP A 20 19.51 -18.65 9.73
C ASP A 20 18.21 -18.32 10.47
N LEU A 21 17.15 -17.99 9.73
CA LEU A 21 15.81 -17.72 10.28
C LEU A 21 15.04 -18.98 10.68
N ARG A 22 15.54 -20.18 10.33
CA ARG A 22 14.97 -21.49 10.71
C ARG A 22 13.48 -21.64 10.38
N LEU A 23 13.08 -21.18 9.20
CA LEU A 23 11.68 -21.17 8.74
C LEU A 23 11.14 -22.53 8.29
N GLY A 24 11.96 -23.59 8.34
CA GLY A 24 11.64 -24.91 7.81
C GLY A 24 12.09 -25.07 6.35
N GLY A 25 11.98 -26.31 5.84
CA GLY A 25 12.45 -26.68 4.51
C GLY A 25 13.94 -27.04 4.46
N SER A 26 14.26 -28.05 3.65
CA SER A 26 15.60 -28.51 3.38
C SER A 26 16.10 -28.00 2.02
N ASP A 27 17.40 -27.73 1.95
CA ASP A 27 18.11 -27.31 0.73
C ASP A 27 17.48 -26.09 0.01
N PRO A 28 17.40 -24.90 0.64
CA PRO A 28 16.87 -23.71 -0.03
C PRO A 28 17.69 -23.35 -1.26
N PHE A 29 17.01 -22.97 -2.35
CA PHE A 29 17.64 -22.44 -3.56
C PHE A 29 16.83 -21.26 -4.12
N VAL A 30 17.53 -20.34 -4.78
CA VAL A 30 16.88 -19.24 -5.50
C VAL A 30 16.30 -19.79 -6.81
N ASP A 31 14.98 -19.78 -6.91
CA ASP A 31 14.20 -20.28 -8.05
C ASP A 31 13.79 -19.15 -9.02
N GLY A 32 13.90 -17.91 -8.57
CA GLY A 32 13.60 -16.75 -9.40
C GLY A 32 13.91 -15.44 -8.72
N GLU A 33 13.96 -14.39 -9.53
CA GLU A 33 14.17 -13.03 -9.08
C GLU A 33 13.20 -12.10 -9.81
N LEU A 34 12.62 -11.16 -9.07
CA LEU A 34 11.85 -10.04 -9.59
C LEU A 34 12.50 -8.74 -9.14
N GLN A 35 12.70 -7.83 -10.10
CA GLN A 35 13.21 -6.49 -9.82
C GLN A 35 12.03 -5.51 -9.79
N GLY A 36 11.70 -5.03 -8.59
CA GLY A 36 10.72 -3.97 -8.38
C GLY A 36 11.37 -2.58 -8.37
N GLY A 37 10.51 -1.55 -8.31
CA GLY A 37 10.94 -0.15 -8.24
C GLY A 37 11.70 0.19 -6.96
N GLU A 38 11.29 -0.39 -5.82
CA GLU A 38 11.88 -0.12 -4.50
C GLU A 38 12.61 -1.31 -3.88
N CYS A 39 12.43 -2.52 -4.42
CA CYS A 39 13.04 -3.72 -3.88
C CYS A 39 13.43 -4.74 -4.96
N ARG A 40 14.31 -5.68 -4.58
CA ARG A 40 14.50 -6.96 -5.26
C ARG A 40 13.79 -8.04 -4.46
N ILE A 41 13.09 -8.91 -5.15
CA ILE A 41 12.32 -10.01 -4.57
C ILE A 41 12.89 -11.31 -5.10
N PHE A 42 13.32 -12.19 -4.20
CA PHE A 42 13.84 -13.51 -4.57
C PHE A 42 12.82 -14.58 -4.18
N LYS A 43 12.48 -15.45 -5.13
CA LYS A 43 11.70 -16.65 -4.86
C LYS A 43 12.65 -17.73 -4.36
N ILE A 44 12.41 -18.20 -3.15
CA ILE A 44 13.19 -19.25 -2.51
C ILE A 44 12.34 -20.51 -2.48
N SER A 45 12.80 -21.54 -3.19
CA SER A 45 12.14 -22.83 -3.26
C SER A 45 12.91 -23.87 -2.44
N PHE A 46 12.19 -24.89 -2.00
CA PHE A 46 12.70 -25.99 -1.18
C PHE A 46 12.26 -27.32 -1.79
N LYS A 47 12.85 -28.43 -1.36
CA LYS A 47 12.41 -29.77 -1.80
C LYS A 47 11.12 -30.22 -1.13
N ASP A 48 10.87 -29.78 0.09
CA ASP A 48 9.84 -30.31 0.99
C ASP A 48 9.00 -29.21 1.68
N HIS A 49 9.15 -27.96 1.24
CA HIS A 49 8.48 -26.81 1.84
C HIS A 49 7.93 -25.87 0.75
N PRO A 50 6.78 -25.20 0.98
CA PRO A 50 6.28 -24.15 0.09
C PRO A 50 7.33 -23.06 -0.17
N SER A 51 7.28 -22.48 -1.36
CA SER A 51 8.16 -21.38 -1.74
C SER A 51 7.94 -20.16 -0.84
N LEU A 52 9.01 -19.43 -0.58
CA LEU A 52 9.01 -18.17 0.15
C LEU A 52 9.46 -17.03 -0.78
N SER A 53 9.06 -15.81 -0.43
CA SER A 53 9.62 -14.59 -1.01
C SER A 53 10.56 -13.92 -0.02
N VAL A 54 11.75 -13.53 -0.48
CA VAL A 54 12.70 -12.69 0.28
C VAL A 54 12.72 -11.32 -0.39
N ARG A 55 12.22 -10.29 0.31
CA ARG A 55 12.15 -8.91 -0.18
C ARG A 55 13.25 -8.07 0.44
N ILE A 56 14.05 -7.43 -0.41
CA ILE A 56 15.22 -6.64 -0.03
C ILE A 56 15.12 -5.28 -0.72
N ASN A 57 14.96 -4.21 0.04
CA ASN A 57 14.83 -2.86 -0.52
C ASN A 57 16.13 -2.43 -1.20
N HIS A 58 16.04 -1.61 -2.25
CA HIS A 58 17.22 -1.02 -2.86
C HIS A 58 17.94 -0.12 -1.84
N PRO A 59 19.29 -0.05 -1.88
CA PRO A 59 20.02 0.85 -0.99
C PRO A 59 19.70 2.30 -1.36
N LEU A 60 18.91 2.97 -0.54
CA LEU A 60 18.65 4.41 -0.67
C LEU A 60 19.80 5.21 -0.03
N ARG A 61 19.90 6.51 -0.34
CA ARG A 61 20.81 7.45 0.35
C ARG A 61 20.29 7.82 1.74
N GLU A 62 19.72 6.85 2.44
CA GLU A 62 19.08 7.01 3.74
C GLU A 62 19.97 6.41 4.84
N SER A 63 19.66 6.68 6.10
CA SER A 63 20.42 6.10 7.20
C SER A 63 20.12 4.61 7.33
N GLN A 64 21.03 3.85 7.97
CA GLN A 64 20.76 2.44 8.32
C GLN A 64 19.48 2.30 9.16
N GLN A 65 19.17 3.29 9.99
CA GLN A 65 17.97 3.30 10.83
C GLN A 65 16.69 3.44 9.99
N ASP A 66 16.72 4.25 8.93
CA ASP A 66 15.58 4.42 8.02
C ASP A 66 15.32 3.12 7.23
N ALA A 67 16.37 2.49 6.73
CA ALA A 67 16.27 1.19 6.05
C ALA A 67 15.61 0.12 6.94
N ILE A 68 16.01 0.06 8.22
CA ILE A 68 15.40 -0.83 9.22
C ILE A 68 13.94 -0.43 9.49
N ALA A 69 13.66 0.85 9.66
CA ALA A 69 12.32 1.36 9.95
C ALA A 69 11.32 1.07 8.83
N ASN A 70 11.76 1.14 7.57
CA ASN A 70 10.92 0.83 6.40
C ASN A 70 10.49 -0.65 6.40
N ILE A 71 11.43 -1.58 6.65
CA ILE A 71 11.10 -3.01 6.77
C ILE A 71 10.24 -3.27 8.01
N ASP A 72 10.55 -2.67 9.16
CA ASP A 72 9.74 -2.83 10.38
C ASP A 72 8.29 -2.35 10.16
N MET A 73 8.09 -1.24 9.45
CA MET A 73 6.75 -0.73 9.11
C MET A 73 5.96 -1.72 8.24
N GLU A 74 6.56 -2.24 7.16
CA GLU A 74 5.92 -3.25 6.28
C GLU A 74 5.54 -4.51 7.07
N THR A 75 6.44 -5.02 7.93
CA THR A 75 6.17 -6.22 8.74
C THR A 75 5.03 -6.01 9.72
N ARG A 76 4.90 -4.81 10.33
CA ARG A 76 3.79 -4.48 11.24
C ARG A 76 2.46 -4.44 10.51
N ILE A 77 2.41 -3.90 9.29
CA ILE A 77 1.20 -3.92 8.48
C ILE A 77 0.79 -5.36 8.16
N LEU A 78 1.70 -6.17 7.61
CA LEU A 78 1.41 -7.55 7.23
C LEU A 78 0.92 -8.40 8.41
N ARG A 79 1.57 -8.25 9.58
CA ARG A 79 1.11 -8.89 10.82
C ARG A 79 -0.26 -8.40 11.26
N THR A 80 -0.54 -7.10 11.16
CA THR A 80 -1.86 -6.54 11.47
C THR A 80 -2.93 -7.13 10.55
N LEU A 81 -2.65 -7.25 9.25
CA LEU A 81 -3.58 -7.85 8.29
C LEU A 81 -3.87 -9.32 8.61
N GLU A 82 -2.84 -10.08 8.97
CA GLU A 82 -3.01 -11.47 9.42
C GLU A 82 -3.83 -11.57 10.72
N GLU A 83 -3.55 -10.73 11.71
CA GLU A 83 -4.31 -10.65 12.96
C GLU A 83 -5.79 -10.23 12.74
N LYS A 84 -6.06 -9.38 11.75
CA LYS A 84 -7.41 -8.98 11.32
C LYS A 84 -8.08 -9.99 10.39
N GLY A 85 -7.38 -11.07 10.03
CA GLY A 85 -7.90 -12.14 9.18
C GLY A 85 -8.11 -11.71 7.72
N PHE A 86 -7.35 -10.74 7.22
CA PHE A 86 -7.38 -10.33 5.82
C PHE A 86 -6.64 -11.37 4.95
N PRO A 87 -7.34 -12.15 4.11
CA PRO A 87 -6.75 -13.34 3.50
C PRO A 87 -5.94 -13.04 2.22
N TRP A 88 -6.03 -11.84 1.67
CA TRP A 88 -5.39 -11.47 0.41
C TRP A 88 -4.03 -10.78 0.59
N SER A 89 -3.46 -10.72 1.79
CA SER A 89 -2.05 -10.32 1.98
C SER A 89 -1.16 -11.55 2.10
N PRO A 90 0.10 -11.50 1.64
CA PRO A 90 1.06 -12.57 1.89
C PRO A 90 1.28 -12.72 3.40
N ARG A 91 1.42 -13.96 3.89
CA ARG A 91 1.67 -14.18 5.31
C ARG A 91 3.10 -13.82 5.67
N TYR A 92 3.26 -13.11 6.78
CA TYR A 92 4.56 -12.80 7.34
C TYR A 92 5.20 -14.07 7.94
N ARG A 93 6.48 -14.32 7.63
CA ARG A 93 7.22 -15.46 8.19
C ARG A 93 8.33 -15.02 9.12
N ALA A 94 9.19 -14.11 8.67
CA ALA A 94 10.25 -13.53 9.48
C ALA A 94 10.81 -12.26 8.83
N ALA A 95 11.69 -11.58 9.54
CA ALA A 95 12.50 -10.50 9.01
C ALA A 95 13.87 -10.48 9.70
N SER A 96 14.87 -9.95 9.00
CA SER A 96 16.14 -9.52 9.59
C SER A 96 16.15 -8.00 9.60
N LEU A 97 16.18 -7.40 10.79
CA LEU A 97 16.20 -5.94 10.99
C LEU A 97 17.60 -5.45 11.37
N THR A 98 18.63 -6.08 10.81
CA THR A 98 20.04 -5.76 11.04
C THR A 98 20.82 -5.85 9.74
N PHE A 99 21.97 -5.18 9.68
CA PHE A 99 22.95 -5.34 8.59
C PHE A 99 23.91 -6.50 8.87
N ASP A 100 23.95 -7.01 10.09
CA ASP A 100 24.75 -8.17 10.48
C ASP A 100 24.02 -9.47 10.13
N ASN A 101 23.96 -9.76 8.84
CA ASN A 101 23.38 -10.99 8.29
C ASN A 101 24.04 -11.30 6.92
N PRO A 102 23.87 -12.51 6.36
CA PRO A 102 24.56 -12.89 5.12
C PRO A 102 24.32 -11.97 3.90
N ILE A 103 23.16 -11.30 3.84
CA ILE A 103 22.78 -10.34 2.78
C ILE A 103 23.40 -8.94 3.02
N ASN A 104 23.92 -8.67 4.22
CA ASN A 104 24.42 -7.36 4.65
C ASN A 104 23.37 -6.23 4.55
N TYR A 105 22.08 -6.56 4.67
CA TYR A 105 20.99 -5.60 4.59
C TYR A 105 19.72 -6.12 5.27
N PRO A 106 18.84 -5.26 5.82
CA PRO A 106 17.54 -5.68 6.32
C PRO A 106 16.65 -6.27 5.23
N PHE A 107 15.85 -7.28 5.58
CA PHE A 107 14.94 -7.94 4.64
C PHE A 107 13.75 -8.55 5.34
N VAL A 108 12.68 -8.81 4.59
CA VAL A 108 11.48 -9.52 5.06
C VAL A 108 11.25 -10.80 4.25
N VAL A 109 10.79 -11.85 4.93
CA VAL A 109 10.42 -13.14 4.35
C VAL A 109 8.93 -13.37 4.49
N LEU A 110 8.26 -13.61 3.36
CA LEU A 110 6.82 -13.82 3.28
C LEU A 110 6.50 -15.12 2.53
N ASP A 111 5.27 -15.63 2.65
CA ASP A 111 4.78 -16.66 1.75
C ASP A 111 4.89 -16.20 0.29
N TRP A 112 5.31 -17.11 -0.61
CA TRP A 112 5.25 -16.84 -2.03
C TRP A 112 3.80 -16.90 -2.53
N ALA A 113 3.37 -15.87 -3.24
CA ALA A 113 2.06 -15.83 -3.86
C ALA A 113 2.12 -16.52 -5.24
N GLU A 114 1.55 -17.71 -5.35
CA GLU A 114 1.47 -18.42 -6.63
C GLU A 114 0.46 -17.74 -7.58
N GLY A 115 0.87 -17.60 -8.84
CA GLY A 115 0.08 -16.94 -9.88
C GLY A 115 0.93 -16.01 -10.73
N VAL A 116 0.27 -15.11 -11.45
CA VAL A 116 0.91 -14.07 -12.27
C VAL A 116 0.38 -12.69 -11.89
N PRO A 117 1.18 -11.62 -12.02
CA PRO A 117 0.69 -10.26 -11.89
C PRO A 117 -0.42 -9.97 -12.89
N LEU A 118 -1.48 -9.31 -12.43
CA LEU A 118 -2.62 -8.94 -13.24
C LEU A 118 -2.16 -8.01 -14.37
N GLN A 119 -2.46 -8.40 -15.60
CA GLN A 119 -2.33 -7.53 -16.77
C GLN A 119 -3.61 -6.72 -16.93
N TRP A 120 -3.48 -5.40 -17.02
CA TRP A 120 -4.61 -4.51 -17.16
C TRP A 120 -4.26 -3.34 -18.08
N ASP A 121 -5.04 -3.19 -19.14
CA ASP A 121 -5.04 -2.05 -20.05
C ASP A 121 -6.47 -1.81 -20.57
N ASP A 122 -6.66 -0.88 -21.50
CA ASP A 122 -7.99 -0.54 -22.03
C ASP A 122 -8.68 -1.71 -22.76
N ASP A 123 -7.93 -2.72 -23.22
CA ASP A 123 -8.38 -3.83 -24.05
C ASP A 123 -8.30 -5.20 -23.35
N SER A 124 -7.54 -5.29 -22.25
CA SER A 124 -7.20 -6.53 -21.53
C SER A 124 -7.37 -6.35 -20.02
N PRO A 125 -8.00 -7.30 -19.31
CA PRO A 125 -8.65 -8.50 -19.83
C PRO A 125 -9.97 -8.16 -20.54
N SER A 126 -10.42 -9.06 -21.40
CA SER A 126 -11.69 -8.93 -22.11
C SER A 126 -12.89 -9.24 -21.20
N GLN A 127 -14.08 -8.80 -21.62
CA GLN A 127 -15.33 -9.18 -20.96
C GLN A 127 -15.65 -10.67 -21.20
N PRO A 128 -16.21 -11.41 -20.21
CA PRO A 128 -16.70 -10.96 -18.89
C PRO A 128 -15.68 -11.04 -17.75
N ILE A 129 -14.43 -11.40 -18.04
CA ILE A 129 -13.37 -11.58 -17.03
C ILE A 129 -13.08 -10.25 -16.34
N ARG A 130 -13.08 -9.16 -17.11
CA ARG A 130 -12.90 -7.79 -16.63
C ARG A 130 -13.87 -7.42 -15.51
N ASP A 131 -15.18 -7.60 -15.74
CA ASP A 131 -16.20 -7.31 -14.73
C ASP A 131 -16.03 -8.18 -13.48
N THR A 132 -15.67 -9.45 -13.67
CA THR A 132 -15.45 -10.40 -12.56
C THR A 132 -14.28 -9.98 -11.68
N LEU A 133 -13.18 -9.52 -12.27
CA LEU A 133 -12.01 -9.03 -11.54
C LEU A 133 -12.29 -7.71 -10.80
N LEU A 134 -13.02 -6.78 -11.43
CA LEU A 134 -13.43 -5.53 -10.78
C LEU A 134 -14.34 -5.81 -9.58
N ALA A 135 -15.24 -6.78 -9.69
CA ALA A 135 -16.09 -7.18 -8.58
C ALA A 135 -15.31 -7.81 -7.42
N GLN A 136 -14.35 -8.70 -7.73
CA GLN A 136 -13.44 -9.25 -6.73
C GLN A 136 -12.63 -8.14 -6.05
N LEU A 137 -12.05 -7.22 -6.82
CA LEU A 137 -11.24 -6.13 -6.27
C LEU A 137 -12.06 -5.20 -5.36
N ALA A 138 -13.30 -4.88 -5.74
CA ALA A 138 -14.21 -4.08 -4.92
C ALA A 138 -14.50 -4.78 -3.59
N ALA A 139 -14.76 -6.09 -3.62
CA ALA A 139 -14.97 -6.89 -2.43
C ALA A 139 -13.72 -6.97 -1.53
N ILE A 140 -12.54 -7.10 -2.14
CA ILE A 140 -11.25 -7.13 -1.43
C ILE A 140 -10.97 -5.80 -0.76
N GLN A 141 -11.10 -4.67 -1.47
CA GLN A 141 -10.89 -3.35 -0.89
C GLN A 141 -11.90 -3.08 0.23
N LEU A 142 -13.17 -3.42 0.01
CA LEU A 142 -14.19 -3.29 1.06
C LEU A 142 -13.82 -4.14 2.29
N SER A 143 -13.33 -5.36 2.09
CA SER A 143 -12.89 -6.24 3.19
C SER A 143 -11.71 -5.64 3.95
N LEU A 144 -10.68 -5.16 3.23
CA LEU A 144 -9.51 -4.49 3.81
C LEU A 144 -9.95 -3.31 4.67
N VAL A 145 -10.75 -2.42 4.11
CA VAL A 145 -11.25 -1.25 4.82
C VAL A 145 -12.08 -1.70 6.02
N THR A 146 -13.01 -2.63 5.86
CA THR A 146 -13.91 -3.07 6.93
C THR A 146 -13.16 -3.73 8.09
N CYS A 147 -12.22 -4.64 7.83
CA CYS A 147 -11.52 -5.38 8.89
C CYS A 147 -10.45 -4.54 9.60
N THR A 148 -9.92 -3.51 8.94
CA THR A 148 -8.94 -2.59 9.51
C THR A 148 -9.54 -1.27 9.98
N MET A 149 -10.84 -1.06 9.76
CA MET A 149 -11.53 0.16 10.17
C MET A 149 -11.53 0.27 11.69
N GLU A 150 -10.85 1.30 12.18
CA GLU A 150 -10.75 1.63 13.59
C GLU A 150 -11.19 3.07 13.82
N ASN A 151 -11.97 3.30 14.88
CA ASN A 151 -12.21 4.64 15.41
C ASN A 151 -10.94 5.10 16.14
N PRO A 152 -10.52 6.36 16.04
CA PRO A 152 -9.14 6.71 16.06
C PRO A 152 -8.60 6.66 17.47
N PHE A 153 -7.69 5.71 17.58
CA PHE A 153 -6.44 5.80 18.29
C PHE A 153 -5.63 7.09 18.02
N PHE A 154 -6.03 8.07 17.18
CA PHE A 154 -5.24 9.29 16.90
C PHE A 154 -5.07 10.21 18.11
N LYS A 155 -6.09 10.33 18.96
CA LYS A 155 -5.91 10.96 20.27
C LYS A 155 -4.83 10.23 21.07
N ARG A 156 -4.79 8.90 20.98
CA ARG A 156 -3.79 8.07 21.65
C ARG A 156 -2.43 8.11 20.94
N ARG A 157 -2.34 8.16 19.61
CA ARG A 157 -1.12 8.17 18.82
C ARG A 157 -0.41 9.52 18.92
N ILE A 158 -1.17 10.62 18.86
CA ILE A 158 -0.63 11.96 19.12
C ILE A 158 -0.33 12.15 20.60
N LYS A 159 -1.12 11.59 21.54
CA LYS A 159 -0.73 11.55 22.97
C LYS A 159 0.51 10.69 23.23
N ASN A 160 0.67 9.59 22.52
CA ASN A 160 1.85 8.73 22.62
C ASN A 160 3.06 9.43 22.00
N GLN A 161 2.89 10.14 20.88
CA GLN A 161 3.93 10.98 20.30
C GLN A 161 4.31 12.12 21.24
N LEU A 162 3.33 12.79 21.86
CA LEU A 162 3.54 13.78 22.91
C LEU A 162 4.25 13.18 24.13
N SER A 163 3.91 11.94 24.54
CA SER A 163 4.63 11.23 25.61
C SER A 163 6.08 11.04 25.19
N ARG A 164 6.34 10.54 23.99
CA ARG A 164 7.68 10.28 23.47
C ARG A 164 8.52 11.54 23.28
N VAL A 165 7.91 12.67 22.90
CA VAL A 165 8.57 13.98 22.89
C VAL A 165 8.94 14.40 24.32
N LYS A 166 8.00 14.27 25.27
CA LYS A 166 8.25 14.55 26.70
C LYS A 166 9.30 13.64 27.33
N ASP A 167 9.36 12.39 26.88
CA ASP A 167 10.32 11.38 27.31
C ASP A 167 11.68 11.52 26.59
N GLY A 168 11.80 12.48 25.65
CA GLY A 168 13.06 12.81 24.96
C GLY A 168 13.41 11.89 23.78
N GLU A 169 12.50 11.03 23.35
CA GLU A 169 12.71 10.08 22.24
C GLU A 169 12.57 10.71 20.85
N LEU A 170 12.09 11.97 20.77
CA LEU A 170 11.89 12.72 19.52
C LEU A 170 12.47 14.13 19.68
N PRO A 171 13.81 14.28 19.68
CA PRO A 171 14.48 15.53 20.04
C PRO A 171 14.25 16.68 19.05
N ASP A 172 13.90 16.37 17.80
CA ASP A 172 13.72 17.35 16.72
C ASP A 172 12.28 17.89 16.59
N ILE A 173 11.36 17.44 17.45
CA ILE A 173 9.94 17.83 17.41
C ILE A 173 9.60 18.52 18.72
N ALA A 174 9.12 19.77 18.66
CA ALA A 174 8.68 20.46 19.87
C ALA A 174 7.28 20.00 20.27
N ASP A 175 6.99 19.99 21.59
CA ASP A 175 5.64 19.76 22.12
C ASP A 175 4.58 20.62 21.42
N LYS A 176 4.97 21.84 21.05
CA LYS A 176 4.14 22.80 20.33
C LYS A 176 3.73 22.32 18.94
N ASP A 177 4.61 21.62 18.22
CA ASP A 177 4.33 21.11 16.88
C ASP A 177 3.25 20.02 16.90
N CYS A 178 3.27 19.15 17.92
CA CYS A 178 2.22 18.15 18.14
C CYS A 178 0.87 18.78 18.52
N LEU A 179 0.88 19.87 19.29
CA LEU A 179 -0.32 20.61 19.67
C LEU A 179 -0.91 21.41 18.50
N ASP A 180 -0.06 22.02 17.68
CA ASP A 180 -0.47 22.76 16.48
C ASP A 180 -1.04 21.79 15.43
N GLN A 181 -0.49 20.58 15.31
CA GLN A 181 -1.03 19.51 14.45
C GLN A 181 -2.42 19.03 14.91
N LEU A 182 -2.65 18.90 16.23
CA LEU A 182 -3.98 18.61 16.80
C LEU A 182 -5.00 19.71 16.47
N ALA A 183 -4.57 20.97 16.51
CA ALA A 183 -5.44 22.11 16.25
C ALA A 183 -5.82 22.26 14.76
N LEU A 184 -4.96 21.79 13.85
CA LEU A 184 -5.18 21.84 12.40
C LEU A 184 -6.01 20.67 11.86
N LEU A 185 -6.02 19.53 12.57
CA LEU A 185 -6.68 18.31 12.14
C LEU A 185 -8.17 18.49 11.72
N PRO A 186 -9.01 19.24 12.44
CA PRO A 186 -10.40 19.45 12.03
C PRO A 186 -10.56 20.28 10.75
N LYS A 187 -9.60 21.17 10.45
CA LYS A 187 -9.62 22.04 9.27
C LYS A 187 -9.21 21.30 8.00
N VAL A 188 -8.28 20.34 8.11
CA VAL A 188 -7.80 19.53 6.98
C VAL A 188 -8.86 18.53 6.51
N LEU A 189 -9.67 18.03 7.44
CA LEU A 189 -10.56 16.90 7.20
C LEU A 189 -12.01 17.29 6.81
N GLY A 190 -12.39 18.58 6.84
CA GLY A 190 -13.66 19.10 6.25
C GLY A 190 -14.95 18.65 6.97
N PRO A 191 -16.09 18.41 6.28
CA PRO A 191 -17.32 17.86 6.88
C PRO A 191 -17.20 16.39 7.32
N ASP A 192 -16.22 15.66 6.76
CA ASP A 192 -15.72 14.39 7.30
C ASP A 192 -14.62 14.62 8.36
N GLY A 193 -14.48 15.85 8.83
CA GLY A 193 -13.53 16.33 9.83
C GLY A 193 -13.64 15.67 11.18
N ASN A 194 -14.85 15.19 11.46
CA ASN A 194 -15.18 14.42 12.64
C ASN A 194 -15.20 12.92 12.37
N SER A 195 -14.98 12.48 11.12
CA SER A 195 -14.76 11.07 10.82
C SER A 195 -13.42 10.68 11.41
N ALA A 196 -13.55 10.14 12.59
CA ALA A 196 -12.50 9.64 13.42
C ALA A 196 -12.01 8.26 12.85
N LEU A 197 -12.58 7.78 11.74
CA LEU A 197 -12.31 6.46 11.22
C LEU A 197 -11.03 6.42 10.36
N PHE A 198 -10.22 5.42 10.62
CA PHE A 198 -9.02 5.09 9.87
C PHE A 198 -9.08 3.64 9.45
N ALA A 199 -8.47 3.34 8.32
CA ALA A 199 -8.28 1.98 7.84
C ALA A 199 -6.92 1.89 7.16
N VAL A 200 -6.46 0.67 6.88
CA VAL A 200 -5.26 0.48 6.07
C VAL A 200 -5.56 0.91 4.64
N ASP A 201 -4.79 1.87 4.14
CA ASP A 201 -4.60 2.14 2.71
C ASP A 201 -3.42 1.27 2.24
N HIS A 202 -3.58 0.59 1.10
CA HIS A 202 -2.48 -0.14 0.46
C HIS A 202 -1.37 0.81 -0.01
N GLY A 203 -1.72 2.05 -0.38
CA GLY A 203 -0.78 3.06 -0.87
C GLY A 203 -0.43 2.92 -2.34
N ASP A 204 -0.27 1.69 -2.86
CA ASP A 204 0.11 1.46 -4.27
C ASP A 204 -0.67 0.31 -4.96
N LEU A 205 -2.00 0.37 -4.96
CA LEU A 205 -2.84 -0.73 -5.48
C LEU A 205 -2.91 -0.72 -7.02
N LYS A 206 -1.81 -1.12 -7.66
CA LYS A 206 -1.59 -1.25 -9.12
C LYS A 206 -1.83 -2.68 -9.60
N PRO A 207 -2.12 -2.90 -10.91
CA PRO A 207 -2.29 -4.24 -11.47
C PRO A 207 -1.11 -5.18 -11.19
N ASN A 208 0.13 -4.67 -11.28
CA ASN A 208 1.34 -5.47 -10.99
C ASN A 208 1.45 -5.95 -9.54
N ASN A 209 0.69 -5.33 -8.61
CA ASN A 209 0.64 -5.71 -7.21
C ASN A 209 -0.54 -6.66 -6.90
N ILE A 210 -1.27 -7.12 -7.92
CA ILE A 210 -2.39 -8.05 -7.81
C ILE A 210 -2.00 -9.36 -8.47
N ILE A 211 -1.96 -10.45 -7.72
CA ILE A 211 -1.65 -11.79 -8.21
C ILE A 211 -2.95 -12.55 -8.52
N VAL A 212 -3.06 -13.08 -9.73
CA VAL A 212 -4.19 -13.89 -10.18
C VAL A 212 -3.77 -15.32 -10.52
N ASP A 213 -4.68 -16.27 -10.34
CA ASP A 213 -4.52 -17.64 -10.82
C ASP A 213 -4.91 -17.79 -12.31
N GLN A 214 -4.81 -19.02 -12.83
CA GLN A 214 -5.10 -19.33 -14.24
C GLN A 214 -6.59 -19.12 -14.59
N GLU A 215 -7.46 -19.14 -13.58
CA GLU A 215 -8.89 -18.93 -13.67
C GLU A 215 -9.28 -17.45 -13.48
N ASN A 216 -8.32 -16.55 -13.31
CA ASN A 216 -8.52 -15.11 -13.04
C ASN A 216 -9.20 -14.81 -11.69
N ASN A 217 -8.95 -15.63 -10.66
CA ASN A 217 -9.26 -15.28 -9.29
C ASN A 217 -8.09 -14.52 -8.67
N ILE A 218 -8.39 -13.44 -7.95
CA ILE A 218 -7.38 -12.69 -7.18
C ILE A 218 -6.95 -13.54 -5.99
N LYS A 219 -5.68 -13.94 -5.99
CA LYS A 219 -5.07 -14.78 -4.96
C LYS A 219 -4.41 -13.98 -3.86
N CYS A 220 -3.73 -12.90 -4.24
CA CYS A 220 -2.91 -12.13 -3.32
C CYS A 220 -2.75 -10.69 -3.82
N ILE A 221 -2.70 -9.75 -2.90
CA ILE A 221 -2.26 -8.38 -3.07
C ILE A 221 -0.88 -8.31 -2.41
N ILE A 222 0.13 -7.93 -3.17
CA ILE A 222 1.53 -7.87 -2.74
C ILE A 222 2.01 -6.42 -2.66
N ASP A 223 3.24 -6.23 -2.18
CA ASP A 223 3.89 -4.92 -2.13
C ASP A 223 3.24 -3.91 -1.17
N TRP A 224 3.18 -4.30 0.11
CA TRP A 224 2.61 -3.48 1.19
C TRP A 224 3.60 -2.46 1.77
N GLY A 225 4.70 -2.16 1.08
CA GLY A 225 5.75 -1.24 1.54
C GLY A 225 5.24 0.20 1.74
N PHE A 226 4.27 0.63 0.94
CA PHE A 226 3.60 1.94 1.06
C PHE A 226 2.36 1.95 1.94
N ALA A 227 1.99 0.80 2.50
CA ALA A 227 0.75 0.68 3.22
C ALA A 227 0.81 1.42 4.56
N ALA A 228 -0.30 2.07 4.91
CA ALA A 228 -0.37 2.86 6.13
C ALA A 228 -1.80 2.90 6.67
N MET A 229 -1.91 3.08 8.00
CA MET A 229 -3.17 3.51 8.59
C MET A 229 -3.45 4.95 8.15
N ALA A 230 -4.46 5.12 7.30
CA ALA A 230 -4.81 6.39 6.69
C ALA A 230 -6.24 6.79 7.04
N PRO A 231 -6.58 8.09 6.99
CA PRO A 231 -7.96 8.53 7.14
C PRO A 231 -8.86 7.74 6.21
N ILE A 232 -10.10 7.46 6.62
CA ILE A 232 -11.00 6.61 5.83
C ILE A 232 -11.18 7.09 4.39
N VAL A 233 -11.12 8.40 4.14
CA VAL A 233 -11.20 9.00 2.80
C VAL A 233 -10.03 8.61 1.90
N GLN A 234 -8.85 8.36 2.49
CA GLN A 234 -7.67 7.89 1.79
C GLN A 234 -7.70 6.37 1.60
N ALA A 235 -8.10 5.61 2.61
CA ALA A 235 -8.27 4.15 2.47
C ALA A 235 -9.39 3.77 1.48
N ALA A 236 -10.39 4.65 1.33
CA ALA A 236 -11.51 4.49 0.40
C ALA A 236 -11.24 5.02 -1.02
N LYS A 237 -9.99 5.40 -1.37
CA LYS A 237 -9.63 5.83 -2.73
C LYS A 237 -9.96 4.75 -3.76
N LEU A 238 -10.19 5.15 -5.01
CA LEU A 238 -10.24 4.17 -6.10
C LEU A 238 -8.84 3.55 -6.28
N PRO A 239 -8.72 2.26 -6.67
CA PRO A 239 -7.47 1.71 -7.19
C PRO A 239 -6.88 2.62 -8.28
N CYS A 240 -5.56 2.81 -8.31
CA CYS A 240 -4.90 3.85 -9.12
C CYS A 240 -5.25 3.79 -10.61
N PHE A 241 -5.42 2.59 -11.16
CA PHE A 241 -5.76 2.37 -12.57
C PHE A 241 -7.24 2.66 -12.90
N LEU A 242 -8.04 3.14 -11.93
CA LEU A 242 -9.43 3.56 -12.13
C LEU A 242 -9.64 5.09 -12.05
N TRP A 243 -8.58 5.90 -11.86
CA TRP A 243 -8.71 7.36 -11.72
C TRP A 243 -7.62 8.22 -12.37
N THR A 244 -6.91 7.68 -13.36
CA THR A 244 -5.83 8.27 -14.21
C THR A 244 -4.42 7.82 -13.82
N ASP A 245 -3.59 7.60 -14.85
CA ASP A 245 -2.14 7.36 -14.71
C ASP A 245 -1.45 8.58 -14.10
N ASP A 246 -0.18 8.41 -13.70
CA ASP A 246 0.72 9.27 -12.90
C ASP A 246 0.83 10.79 -13.24
N SER A 247 -0.09 11.38 -14.02
CA SER A 247 -0.17 12.79 -14.37
C SER A 247 -1.61 13.33 -14.42
N ALA A 248 -1.83 14.48 -13.78
CA ALA A 248 -3.04 15.28 -13.83
C ALA A 248 -3.43 15.78 -15.25
N THR A 249 -2.52 15.70 -16.22
CA THR A 249 -2.79 16.06 -17.62
C THR A 249 -3.47 14.95 -18.40
N HIS A 250 -3.43 13.70 -17.93
CA HIS A 250 -4.02 12.58 -18.65
C HIS A 250 -5.52 12.53 -18.44
N VAL A 251 -6.26 12.60 -19.55
CA VAL A 251 -7.72 12.47 -19.55
C VAL A 251 -8.08 10.98 -19.39
N PRO A 252 -9.00 10.62 -18.49
CA PRO A 252 -9.57 9.28 -18.41
C PRO A 252 -9.99 8.69 -19.75
N SER A 253 -9.56 7.45 -20.05
CA SER A 253 -10.06 6.72 -21.20
C SER A 253 -11.53 6.31 -21.00
N GLN A 254 -12.26 6.11 -22.09
CA GLN A 254 -13.63 5.61 -22.01
C GLN A 254 -13.71 4.19 -21.43
N ALA A 255 -12.66 3.38 -21.59
CA ALA A 255 -12.59 2.06 -20.98
C ALA A 255 -12.45 2.18 -19.45
N MET A 256 -11.49 2.98 -18.98
CA MET A 256 -11.27 3.23 -17.56
C MET A 256 -12.52 3.80 -16.86
N LEU A 257 -13.27 4.70 -17.52
CA LEU A 257 -14.54 5.22 -16.97
C LEU A 257 -15.61 4.13 -16.85
N ARG A 258 -15.70 3.20 -17.82
CA ARG A 258 -16.60 2.04 -17.72
C ARG A 258 -16.18 1.10 -16.60
N ASP A 259 -14.88 0.85 -16.45
CA ASP A 259 -14.34 -0.01 -15.41
C ASP A 259 -14.58 0.56 -14.02
N ARG A 260 -14.34 1.87 -13.84
CA ARG A 260 -14.70 2.58 -12.62
C ARG A 260 -16.18 2.39 -12.30
N GLN A 261 -17.05 2.55 -13.29
CA GLN A 261 -18.48 2.38 -13.07
C GLN A 261 -18.84 0.94 -12.69
N ALA A 262 -18.23 -0.06 -13.33
CA ALA A 262 -18.43 -1.47 -13.00
C ALA A 262 -17.91 -1.82 -11.59
N TYR A 263 -16.75 -1.29 -11.21
CA TYR A 263 -16.18 -1.37 -9.87
C TYR A 263 -17.12 -0.80 -8.81
N ILE A 264 -17.57 0.44 -9.00
CA ILE A 264 -18.49 1.14 -8.09
C ILE A 264 -19.87 0.46 -8.01
N ASN A 265 -20.30 -0.21 -9.07
CA ASN A 265 -21.55 -0.98 -9.10
C ASN A 265 -21.40 -2.35 -8.43
N SER A 266 -20.16 -2.81 -8.21
CA SER A 266 -19.87 -4.10 -7.61
C SER A 266 -19.87 -4.08 -6.08
N PHE A 267 -19.94 -2.90 -5.45
CA PHE A 267 -20.16 -2.85 -4.00
C PHE A 267 -21.46 -3.58 -3.70
N PRO A 268 -21.43 -4.59 -2.82
CA PRO A 268 -22.64 -5.29 -2.46
C PRO A 268 -23.62 -4.28 -1.85
N GLY A 269 -24.92 -4.56 -1.94
CA GLY A 269 -25.96 -3.78 -1.25
C GLY A 269 -25.89 -3.86 0.29
N GLN A 270 -24.71 -4.15 0.85
CA GLN A 270 -24.46 -4.18 2.27
C GLN A 270 -24.29 -2.77 2.81
N ASP A 271 -25.03 -2.48 3.88
CA ASP A 271 -25.03 -1.22 4.62
C ASP A 271 -23.88 -1.12 5.63
N SER A 272 -22.73 -1.74 5.36
CA SER A 272 -21.58 -1.57 6.24
C SER A 272 -21.11 -0.11 6.20
N GLN A 273 -20.66 0.42 7.34
CA GLN A 273 -20.19 1.80 7.41
C GLN A 273 -19.05 2.07 6.41
N ALA A 274 -18.16 1.09 6.21
CA ALA A 274 -17.11 1.14 5.20
C ALA A 274 -17.69 1.23 3.78
N SER A 275 -18.67 0.39 3.44
CA SER A 275 -19.34 0.40 2.13
C SER A 275 -20.00 1.75 1.84
N LEU A 276 -20.74 2.30 2.81
CA LEU A 276 -21.39 3.61 2.66
C LEU A 276 -20.37 4.75 2.46
N LEU A 277 -19.26 4.73 3.20
CA LEU A 277 -18.20 5.73 3.10
C LEU A 277 -17.47 5.64 1.75
N MET A 278 -17.10 4.41 1.33
CA MET A 278 -16.48 4.16 0.04
C MET A 278 -17.38 4.59 -1.11
N GLN A 279 -18.65 4.17 -1.12
CA GLN A 279 -19.60 4.55 -2.17
C GLN A 279 -19.79 6.07 -2.22
N ARG A 280 -19.91 6.75 -1.07
CA ARG A 280 -20.08 8.20 -1.01
C ARG A 280 -18.87 8.95 -1.60
N TRP A 281 -17.66 8.48 -1.30
CA TRP A 281 -16.43 9.11 -1.79
C TRP A 281 -16.18 8.82 -3.27
N GLN A 282 -16.36 7.56 -3.69
CA GLN A 282 -16.04 7.11 -5.04
C GLN A 282 -17.10 7.51 -6.08
N ARG A 283 -18.35 7.77 -5.67
CA ARG A 283 -19.43 8.29 -6.54
C ARG A 283 -19.48 9.82 -6.62
N ALA A 284 -18.57 10.51 -5.95
CA ALA A 284 -18.54 11.97 -5.99
C ALA A 284 -18.23 12.44 -7.42
N LYS A 285 -18.88 13.53 -7.86
CA LYS A 285 -18.67 14.07 -9.22
C LYS A 285 -17.25 14.56 -9.45
N ASP A 286 -16.62 15.05 -8.39
CA ASP A 286 -15.26 15.56 -8.32
C ASP A 286 -14.25 14.49 -7.86
N VAL A 287 -14.59 13.20 -7.97
CA VAL A 287 -13.74 12.09 -7.49
C VAL A 287 -12.33 12.14 -8.08
N ASP A 288 -12.19 12.46 -9.36
CA ASP A 288 -10.88 12.53 -10.03
C ASP A 288 -9.97 13.59 -9.41
N PHE A 289 -10.51 14.80 -9.20
CA PHE A 289 -9.78 15.87 -8.52
C PHE A 289 -9.39 15.46 -7.09
N ARG A 290 -10.31 14.83 -6.34
CA ARG A 290 -10.03 14.35 -4.98
C ARG A 290 -8.91 13.32 -4.96
N MET A 291 -8.92 12.36 -5.88
CA MET A 291 -7.89 11.32 -5.95
C MET A 291 -6.53 11.93 -6.29
N LEU A 292 -6.46 12.77 -7.33
CA LEU A 292 -5.24 13.47 -7.72
C LEU A 292 -4.69 14.35 -6.59
N TYR A 293 -5.56 15.06 -5.87
CA TYR A 293 -5.19 15.86 -4.72
C TYR A 293 -4.61 14.99 -3.60
N LEU A 294 -5.30 13.90 -3.21
CA LEU A 294 -4.83 13.00 -2.17
C LEU A 294 -3.49 12.34 -2.55
N GLU A 295 -3.33 11.97 -3.82
CA GLU A 295 -2.08 11.42 -4.32
C GLU A 295 -0.94 12.44 -4.31
N SER A 296 -1.22 13.72 -4.60
CA SER A 296 -0.23 14.79 -4.54
C SER A 296 0.38 15.01 -3.14
N ILE A 297 -0.29 14.53 -2.08
CA ILE A 297 0.24 14.57 -0.71
C ILE A 297 1.41 13.60 -0.55
N SER A 298 1.38 12.46 -1.25
CA SER A 298 2.35 11.37 -1.11
C SER A 298 3.34 11.29 -2.29
N SER A 299 2.94 11.74 -3.48
CA SER A 299 3.73 11.66 -4.71
C SER A 299 4.22 13.04 -5.16
N LYS A 300 5.56 13.22 -5.16
CA LYS A 300 6.21 14.44 -5.68
C LYS A 300 5.90 14.67 -7.16
N GLY A 301 5.81 13.59 -7.94
CA GLY A 301 5.48 13.65 -9.37
C GLY A 301 4.05 14.16 -9.58
N MET A 302 3.10 13.60 -8.84
CA MET A 302 1.70 14.05 -8.90
C MET A 302 1.54 15.50 -8.42
N LEU A 303 2.26 15.90 -7.36
CA LEU A 303 2.29 17.29 -6.90
C LEU A 303 2.77 18.25 -7.99
N ALA A 304 3.88 17.92 -8.66
CA ALA A 304 4.39 18.72 -9.76
C ALA A 304 3.41 18.75 -10.94
N SER A 305 2.76 17.62 -11.25
CA SER A 305 1.78 17.53 -12.33
C SER A 305 0.53 18.39 -12.04
N MET A 306 -0.07 18.26 -10.85
CA MET A 306 -1.21 19.07 -10.40
C MET A 306 -0.87 20.58 -10.38
N ALA A 307 0.33 20.94 -9.94
CA ALA A 307 0.79 22.32 -9.97
C ALA A 307 0.92 22.85 -11.41
N SER A 308 1.36 22.03 -12.36
CA SER A 308 1.53 22.43 -13.76
C SER A 308 0.21 22.76 -14.46
N VAL A 309 -0.88 22.13 -14.04
CA VAL A 309 -2.26 22.43 -14.51
C VAL A 309 -2.98 23.45 -13.61
N GLY A 310 -2.26 24.11 -12.69
CA GLY A 310 -2.83 25.13 -11.79
C GLY A 310 -3.90 24.59 -10.85
N TRP A 311 -3.83 23.31 -10.48
CA TRP A 311 -4.83 22.60 -9.67
C TRP A 311 -6.24 22.56 -10.30
N LYS A 312 -6.31 22.66 -11.63
CA LYS A 312 -7.56 22.62 -12.39
C LYS A 312 -7.42 21.69 -13.60
N PRO A 313 -7.47 20.35 -13.41
CA PRO A 313 -7.47 19.42 -14.53
C PRO A 313 -8.65 19.72 -15.45
N SER A 314 -8.42 19.79 -16.77
CA SER A 314 -9.41 20.28 -17.74
C SER A 314 -10.66 19.41 -17.88
N TYR A 315 -10.60 18.18 -17.36
CA TYR A 315 -11.66 17.17 -17.41
C TYR A 315 -12.34 16.94 -16.06
N CYS A 316 -11.87 17.58 -14.98
CA CYS A 316 -12.48 17.47 -13.66
C CYS A 316 -13.55 18.56 -13.50
N GLU A 317 -14.75 18.17 -13.03
CA GLU A 317 -15.68 19.12 -12.43
C GLU A 317 -15.06 19.60 -11.12
N LEU A 318 -14.66 20.87 -11.06
CA LEU A 318 -14.19 21.46 -9.80
C LEU A 318 -15.37 21.58 -8.83
N ILE A 319 -15.08 21.50 -7.54
CA ILE A 319 -15.97 22.04 -6.51
C ILE A 319 -16.11 23.53 -6.85
N GLU A 320 -17.23 23.93 -7.47
CA GLU A 320 -17.58 25.35 -7.56
C GLU A 320 -17.66 25.87 -6.12
N ASP A 321 -17.00 27.00 -5.85
CA ASP A 321 -16.95 27.61 -4.53
C ASP A 321 -18.37 27.70 -3.95
N ALA A 322 -18.61 26.96 -2.87
CA ALA A 322 -19.85 27.04 -2.09
C ALA A 322 -19.90 28.31 -1.25
#